data_AF-A0A656K3C7-F1
#
_entry.id   AF-A0A656K3C7-F1
#
_cell.length_a   1.000
_cell.length_b   1.000
_cell.length_c   1.000
_cell.angle_alpha   90.00
_cell.angle_beta   90.00
_cell.angle_gamma   90.00
#
_symmetry.space_group_name_H-M   'P 1'
#
loop_
_entity.id
_entity.type
_entity.pdbx_description
1 polymer ?
#
loop_
_entity_poly.entity_id
_entity_poly.type
_entity_poly.pdbx_seq_one_letter_code
_entity_poly.pdbx_strand_id
1 'polypeptide(L)'
;MFLVPLDEQGRWFRYHHLFSDLLRARQTADAQTTRLHLNACRWFSAQGQLDEAVEQALRAGHLDVAANLVQNLSEEQLLAEQNVGMLLRWKMDLPDDLLTSTPRLIVLYAWALGLACQLDAAEELANQLSRFLPAPSATAQKSMLAQWLALSGIIARGRGDSEKTERYCREAL
;
A
#
# COMPACT_ATOMS: atom_id res chain seq x y z
N MET A 1 -6.47 -37.82 -2.39
CA MET A 1 -6.82 -36.61 -1.61
C MET A 1 -6.16 -35.42 -2.32
N PHE A 2 -6.93 -34.46 -2.85
CA PHE A 2 -6.38 -33.37 -3.70
C PHE A 2 -6.02 -32.10 -2.93
N LEU A 3 -6.33 -32.05 -1.63
CA LEU A 3 -6.00 -30.94 -0.73
C LEU A 3 -4.94 -31.40 0.27
N VAL A 4 -3.97 -30.54 0.53
CA VAL A 4 -2.90 -30.72 1.51
C VAL A 4 -3.08 -29.63 2.58
N PRO A 5 -3.25 -29.98 3.86
CA PRO A 5 -3.35 -29.00 4.93
C PRO A 5 -2.05 -28.20 5.03
N LEU A 6 -2.19 -26.90 5.28
CA LEU A 6 -1.09 -25.96 5.48
C LEU A 6 -0.95 -25.54 6.94
N ASP A 7 -1.98 -25.80 7.75
CA ASP A 7 -1.99 -25.53 9.18
C ASP A 7 -2.43 -26.75 9.97
N GLU A 8 -2.08 -26.78 11.26
CA GLU A 8 -2.48 -27.85 12.18
C GLU A 8 -3.98 -27.75 12.55
N GLN A 9 -4.59 -26.57 12.36
CA GLN A 9 -6.00 -26.33 12.64
C GLN A 9 -6.93 -26.72 11.48
N GLY A 10 -6.37 -27.13 10.33
CA GLY A 10 -7.14 -27.55 9.16
C GLY A 10 -8.04 -26.44 8.60
N ARG A 11 -7.62 -25.18 8.68
CA ARG A 11 -8.33 -24.04 8.06
C ARG A 11 -7.72 -23.67 6.72
N TRP A 12 -6.43 -23.93 6.55
CA TRP A 12 -5.69 -23.59 5.36
C TRP A 12 -5.35 -24.84 4.57
N PHE A 13 -5.71 -24.85 3.29
CA PHE A 13 -5.42 -25.96 2.38
C PHE A 13 -4.83 -25.43 1.09
N ARG A 14 -3.89 -26.18 0.52
CA ARG A 14 -3.47 -26.02 -0.88
C ARG A 14 -3.89 -27.21 -1.70
N TYR A 15 -4.11 -26.99 -3.00
CA TYR A 15 -4.22 -28.10 -3.94
C TYR A 15 -2.88 -28.82 -4.09
N HIS A 16 -2.94 -30.14 -4.25
CA HIS A 16 -1.80 -30.94 -4.68
C HIS A 16 -1.28 -30.44 -6.04
N HIS A 17 0.05 -30.40 -6.22
CA HIS A 17 0.68 -29.73 -7.37
C HIS A 17 0.12 -30.21 -8.73
N LEU A 18 -0.02 -31.53 -8.94
CA LEU A 18 -0.61 -32.10 -10.17
C LEU A 18 -2.02 -31.60 -10.47
N PHE A 19 -2.84 -31.41 -9.43
CA PHE A 19 -4.20 -30.92 -9.59
C PHE A 19 -4.20 -29.40 -9.86
N SER A 20 -3.30 -28.68 -9.20
CA SER A 20 -3.06 -27.25 -9.44
C SER A 20 -2.64 -26.99 -10.90
N ASP A 21 -1.74 -27.82 -11.44
CA ASP A 21 -1.27 -27.71 -12.83
C ASP A 21 -2.38 -28.01 -13.83
N LEU A 22 -3.22 -29.02 -13.54
CA LEU A 22 -4.40 -29.32 -14.35
C LEU A 22 -5.43 -28.19 -14.33
N LEU A 23 -5.67 -27.55 -13.17
CA LEU A 23 -6.56 -26.40 -13.06
C LEU A 23 -6.02 -25.18 -13.82
N ARG A 24 -4.71 -24.90 -13.72
CA ARG A 24 -4.05 -23.83 -14.48
C ARG A 24 -4.11 -24.07 -15.98
N ALA A 25 -3.88 -25.32 -16.43
CA ALA A 25 -3.96 -25.67 -17.85
C ALA A 25 -5.38 -25.54 -18.44
N ARG A 26 -6.41 -25.63 -17.59
CA ARG A 26 -7.82 -25.41 -17.97
C ARG A 26 -8.26 -23.94 -17.87
N GLN A 27 -7.40 -23.08 -17.34
CA GLN A 27 -7.71 -21.68 -17.16
C GLN A 27 -7.63 -20.99 -18.53
N THR A 28 -8.78 -20.79 -19.16
CA THR A 28 -8.88 -19.94 -20.35
C THR A 28 -8.65 -18.49 -19.94
N ALA A 29 -7.76 -17.78 -20.64
CA ALA A 29 -7.53 -16.36 -20.42
C ALA A 29 -8.81 -15.59 -20.78
N ASP A 30 -9.64 -15.32 -19.77
CA ASP A 30 -10.94 -14.67 -19.93
C ASP A 30 -11.38 -14.00 -18.61
N ALA A 31 -12.45 -13.20 -18.68
CA ALA A 31 -13.12 -12.48 -17.59
C ALA A 31 -13.41 -13.35 -16.34
N GLN A 32 -13.45 -14.67 -16.49
CA GLN A 32 -13.61 -15.61 -15.38
C GLN A 32 -12.42 -15.60 -14.42
N THR A 33 -11.18 -15.47 -14.92
CA THR A 33 -9.96 -15.41 -14.09
C THR A 33 -9.92 -14.11 -13.29
N THR A 34 -10.26 -12.99 -13.92
CA THR A 34 -10.43 -11.68 -13.24
C THR A 34 -11.41 -11.77 -12.09
N ARG A 35 -12.58 -12.39 -12.31
CA ARG A 35 -13.61 -12.57 -11.27
C ARG A 35 -13.13 -13.44 -10.12
N LEU A 36 -12.32 -14.47 -10.39
CA LEU A 36 -11.74 -15.32 -9.33
C LEU A 36 -10.76 -14.52 -8.45
N HIS A 37 -9.89 -13.72 -9.05
CA HIS A 37 -8.98 -12.84 -8.31
C HIS A 37 -9.75 -11.82 -7.47
N LEU A 38 -10.80 -11.19 -8.00
CA LEU A 38 -11.63 -10.26 -7.22
C LEU A 38 -12.37 -10.94 -6.06
N ASN A 39 -12.87 -12.17 -6.26
CA ASN A 39 -13.49 -12.92 -5.18
C ASN A 39 -12.46 -13.28 -4.09
N ALA A 40 -11.26 -13.70 -4.48
CA ALA A 40 -10.16 -13.97 -3.55
C ALA A 40 -9.75 -12.71 -2.79
N CYS A 41 -9.63 -11.57 -3.48
CA CYS A 41 -9.37 -10.26 -2.89
C CYS A 41 -10.37 -9.93 -1.78
N ARG A 42 -11.68 -10.05 -2.05
CA ARG A 42 -12.74 -9.81 -1.05
C ARG A 42 -12.65 -10.77 0.13
N TRP A 43 -12.36 -12.04 -0.12
CA TRP A 43 -12.24 -13.04 0.93
C TRP A 43 -11.04 -12.76 1.85
N PHE A 44 -9.85 -12.50 1.29
CA PHE A 44 -8.66 -12.14 2.06
C PHE A 44 -8.85 -10.85 2.87
N SER A 45 -9.45 -9.83 2.25
CA SER A 45 -9.79 -8.58 2.94
C SER A 45 -10.69 -8.82 4.15
N ALA A 46 -11.69 -9.68 4.03
CA ALA A 46 -12.56 -10.06 5.14
C ALA A 46 -11.86 -10.89 6.25
N GLN A 47 -10.75 -11.55 5.94
CA GLN A 47 -9.91 -12.25 6.93
C GLN A 47 -8.83 -11.35 7.55
N GLY A 48 -8.75 -10.07 7.16
CA GLY A 48 -7.70 -9.15 7.63
C GLY A 48 -6.34 -9.36 6.96
N GLN A 49 -6.28 -10.21 5.92
CA GLN A 49 -5.08 -10.50 5.13
C GLN A 49 -4.97 -9.52 3.97
N LEU A 50 -4.55 -8.30 4.29
CA LEU A 50 -4.52 -7.22 3.30
C LEU A 50 -3.46 -7.42 2.22
N ASP A 51 -2.35 -8.03 2.61
CA ASP A 51 -1.23 -8.33 1.74
C ASP A 51 -1.66 -9.16 0.53
N GLU A 52 -2.35 -10.26 0.80
CA GLU A 52 -2.92 -11.14 -0.20
C GLU A 52 -4.09 -10.44 -0.92
N ALA A 53 -4.91 -9.65 -0.23
CA ALA A 53 -6.03 -8.96 -0.85
C ALA A 53 -5.58 -7.98 -1.94
N VAL A 54 -4.54 -7.18 -1.67
CA VAL A 54 -3.97 -6.22 -2.64
C VAL A 54 -3.34 -6.97 -3.81
N GLU A 55 -2.57 -8.02 -3.55
CA GLU A 55 -1.95 -8.85 -4.60
C GLU A 55 -2.99 -9.46 -5.55
N GLN A 56 -4.13 -9.93 -5.02
CA GLN A 56 -5.22 -10.44 -5.86
C GLN A 56 -5.86 -9.32 -6.70
N ALA A 57 -6.03 -8.10 -6.16
CA ALA A 57 -6.55 -6.97 -6.92
C ALA A 57 -5.61 -6.55 -8.07
N LEU A 58 -4.30 -6.53 -7.80
CA LEU A 58 -3.27 -6.26 -8.81
C LEU A 58 -3.29 -7.32 -9.93
N ARG A 59 -3.35 -8.61 -9.58
CA ARG A 59 -3.47 -9.71 -10.56
C ARG A 59 -4.75 -9.68 -11.37
N ALA A 60 -5.83 -9.13 -10.81
CA ALA A 60 -7.08 -8.90 -11.52
C ALA A 60 -7.01 -7.71 -12.50
N GLY A 61 -5.95 -6.89 -12.46
CA GLY A 61 -5.85 -5.64 -13.20
C GLY A 61 -6.73 -4.52 -12.65
N HIS A 62 -7.30 -4.69 -11.45
CA HIS A 62 -8.17 -3.71 -10.79
C HIS A 62 -7.35 -2.83 -9.85
N LEU A 63 -6.58 -1.93 -10.45
CA LEU A 63 -5.60 -1.08 -9.76
C LEU A 63 -6.27 -0.06 -8.82
N ASP A 64 -7.49 0.36 -9.14
CA ASP A 64 -8.35 1.20 -8.30
C ASP A 64 -8.73 0.48 -7.00
N VAL A 65 -9.08 -0.80 -7.08
CA VAL A 65 -9.38 -1.64 -5.90
C VAL A 65 -8.13 -1.83 -5.05
N ALA A 66 -6.97 -2.08 -5.68
CA ALA A 66 -5.70 -2.19 -4.98
C ALA A 66 -5.34 -0.89 -4.24
N ALA A 67 -5.41 0.25 -4.92
CA ALA A 67 -5.16 1.56 -4.32
C ALA A 67 -6.12 1.86 -3.16
N ASN A 68 -7.40 1.47 -3.31
CA ASN A 68 -8.39 1.65 -2.24
C ASN A 68 -8.09 0.78 -1.01
N LEU A 69 -7.60 -0.44 -1.19
CA LEU A 69 -7.17 -1.28 -0.07
C LEU A 69 -5.97 -0.67 0.66
N VAL A 70 -4.97 -0.20 -0.09
CA VAL A 70 -3.75 0.40 0.48
C VAL A 70 -4.07 1.68 1.26
N GLN A 71 -4.90 2.58 0.73
CA GLN A 71 -5.18 3.83 1.44
C GLN A 71 -5.95 3.63 2.76
N ASN A 72 -6.70 2.54 2.87
CA ASN A 72 -7.48 2.19 4.06
C ASN A 72 -6.69 1.36 5.09
N LEU A 73 -5.38 1.18 4.90
CA LEU A 73 -4.50 0.60 5.91
C LEU A 73 -4.58 1.41 7.22
N SER A 74 -4.82 0.70 8.32
CA SER A 74 -4.75 1.29 9.66
C SER A 74 -3.31 1.67 10.03
N GLU A 75 -3.15 2.55 11.01
CA GLU A 75 -1.81 2.94 11.49
C GLU A 75 -1.06 1.75 12.10
N GLU A 76 -1.76 0.89 12.83
CA GLU A 76 -1.21 -0.36 13.37
C GLU A 76 -0.71 -1.28 12.24
N GLN A 77 -1.52 -1.42 11.18
CA GLN A 77 -1.16 -2.20 10.00
C GLN A 77 -0.02 -1.57 9.21
N LEU A 78 0.20 -0.26 9.29
CA LEU A 78 1.34 0.39 8.64
C LEU A 78 2.64 0.17 9.43
N LEU A 79 2.54 0.22 10.76
CA LEU A 79 3.68 0.17 11.69
C LEU A 79 4.18 -1.25 11.97
N ALA A 80 3.47 -2.30 11.54
CA ALA A 80 3.99 -3.67 11.63
C ALA A 80 5.28 -3.86 10.80
N GLU A 81 6.18 -4.72 11.26
CA GLU A 81 7.59 -4.80 10.84
C GLU A 81 7.82 -5.06 9.33
N GLN A 82 6.82 -5.51 8.57
CA GLN A 82 6.98 -5.99 7.19
C GLN A 82 6.38 -5.09 6.09
N ASN A 83 5.79 -3.94 6.42
CA ASN A 83 4.95 -3.21 5.45
C ASN A 83 5.70 -2.31 4.46
N VAL A 84 6.89 -1.79 4.81
CA VAL A 84 7.60 -0.83 3.94
C VAL A 84 7.99 -1.49 2.60
N GLY A 85 8.58 -2.68 2.64
CA GLY A 85 8.96 -3.40 1.42
C GLY A 85 7.75 -3.82 0.57
N MET A 86 6.62 -4.08 1.21
CA MET A 86 5.37 -4.42 0.54
C MET A 86 4.74 -3.23 -0.19
N LEU A 87 4.64 -2.09 0.49
CA LEU A 87 4.21 -0.85 -0.14
C LEU A 87 5.09 -0.56 -1.36
N LEU A 88 6.42 -0.56 -1.20
CA LEU A 88 7.32 -0.29 -2.32
C LEU A 88 7.18 -1.27 -3.49
N ARG A 89 6.87 -2.54 -3.21
CA ARG A 89 6.54 -3.53 -4.26
C ARG A 89 5.27 -3.12 -5.00
N TRP A 90 4.18 -2.85 -4.29
CA TRP A 90 2.92 -2.45 -4.93
C TRP A 90 3.02 -1.13 -5.69
N LYS A 91 3.92 -0.24 -5.26
CA LYS A 91 4.23 1.00 -6.00
C LYS A 91 4.69 0.69 -7.42
N MET A 92 5.39 -0.43 -7.65
CA MET A 92 5.89 -0.80 -8.98
C MET A 92 4.77 -1.25 -9.92
N ASP A 93 3.66 -1.74 -9.36
CA ASP A 93 2.50 -2.23 -10.12
C ASP A 93 1.38 -1.18 -10.26
N LEU A 94 1.43 -0.11 -9.44
CA LEU A 94 0.44 0.97 -9.45
C LEU A 94 0.90 2.15 -10.34
N PRO A 95 0.03 2.67 -11.23
CA PRO A 95 0.29 3.87 -12.01
C PRO A 95 0.50 5.10 -11.12
N ASP A 96 1.41 5.99 -11.51
CA ASP A 96 1.70 7.22 -10.76
C ASP A 96 0.47 8.12 -10.57
N ASP A 97 -0.46 8.12 -11.54
CA ASP A 97 -1.74 8.84 -11.44
C ASP A 97 -2.59 8.33 -10.27
N LEU A 98 -2.58 7.02 -10.00
CA LEU A 98 -3.29 6.45 -8.85
C LEU A 98 -2.55 6.74 -7.55
N LEU A 99 -1.21 6.67 -7.54
CA LEU A 99 -0.41 7.02 -6.34
C LEU A 99 -0.62 8.47 -5.90
N THR A 100 -0.86 9.37 -6.86
CA THR A 100 -1.09 10.80 -6.60
C THR A 100 -2.58 11.18 -6.54
N SER A 101 -3.48 10.21 -6.63
CA SER A 101 -4.93 10.44 -6.67
C SER A 101 -5.53 10.88 -5.34
N THR A 102 -4.93 10.47 -4.22
CA THR A 102 -5.40 10.85 -2.87
C THR A 102 -4.24 11.29 -1.98
N PRO A 103 -4.46 12.25 -1.05
CA PRO A 103 -3.42 12.67 -0.11
C PRO A 103 -2.89 11.51 0.74
N ARG A 104 -3.78 10.58 1.11
CA ARG A 104 -3.43 9.42 1.93
C ARG A 104 -2.41 8.53 1.24
N LEU A 105 -2.61 8.23 -0.05
CA LEU A 105 -1.64 7.44 -0.82
C LEU A 105 -0.30 8.16 -0.93
N ILE A 106 -0.30 9.46 -1.23
CA ILE A 106 0.92 10.27 -1.28
C ILE A 106 1.70 10.16 0.04
N VAL A 107 1.04 10.35 1.19
CA VAL A 107 1.68 10.26 2.51
C VAL A 107 2.25 8.88 2.78
N LEU A 108 1.48 7.82 2.51
CA LEU A 108 1.90 6.43 2.75
C LEU A 108 3.15 6.07 1.94
N TYR A 109 3.15 6.39 0.65
CA TYR A 109 4.26 6.06 -0.23
C TYR A 109 5.47 6.97 -0.04
N ALA A 110 5.27 8.26 0.22
CA ALA A 110 6.39 9.17 0.54
C ALA A 110 7.07 8.76 1.85
N TRP A 111 6.30 8.34 2.85
CA TRP A 111 6.82 7.77 4.09
C TRP A 111 7.64 6.50 3.84
N ALA A 112 7.09 5.55 3.08
CA ALA A 112 7.78 4.30 2.75
C ALA A 112 9.10 4.54 1.98
N LEU A 113 9.09 5.46 1.02
CA LEU A 113 10.29 5.89 0.27
C LEU A 113 11.32 6.54 1.19
N GLY A 114 10.87 7.41 2.11
CA GLY A 114 11.73 8.04 3.11
C GLY A 114 12.43 7.02 4.02
N LEU A 115 11.71 6.01 4.50
CA LEU A 115 12.29 4.93 5.31
C LEU A 115 13.25 4.04 4.52
N ALA A 116 13.03 3.86 3.23
CA ALA A 116 13.96 3.16 2.33
C ALA A 116 15.12 4.03 1.83
N CYS A 117 15.31 5.23 2.40
CA CYS A 117 16.33 6.20 2.00
C CYS A 117 16.26 6.65 0.54
N GLN A 118 15.10 6.49 -0.12
CA GLN A 118 14.83 7.04 -1.46
C GLN A 118 14.33 8.49 -1.35
N LEU A 119 15.20 9.35 -0.80
CA LEU A 119 14.81 10.67 -0.28
C LEU A 119 14.31 11.62 -1.37
N ASP A 120 14.91 11.60 -2.56
CA ASP A 120 14.50 12.47 -3.66
C ASP A 120 13.11 12.08 -4.20
N ALA A 121 12.85 10.77 -4.34
CA ALA A 121 11.54 10.26 -4.73
C ALA A 121 10.48 10.54 -3.64
N ALA A 122 10.85 10.45 -2.36
CA ALA A 122 9.98 10.80 -1.25
C ALA A 122 9.60 12.30 -1.27
N GLU A 123 10.56 13.18 -1.53
CA GLU A 123 10.34 14.63 -1.63
C GLU A 123 9.46 14.99 -2.84
N GLU A 124 9.76 14.41 -4.01
CA GLU A 124 8.96 14.61 -5.23
C GLU A 124 7.50 14.21 -5.01
N LEU A 125 7.27 13.05 -4.39
CA LEU A 125 5.93 12.58 -4.10
C LEU A 125 5.25 13.44 -3.04
N ALA A 126 5.93 13.80 -1.95
CA ALA A 126 5.38 14.67 -0.89
C ALA A 126 4.96 16.06 -1.42
N ASN A 127 5.67 16.61 -2.41
CA ASN A 127 5.31 17.87 -3.04
C ASN A 127 3.95 17.83 -3.74
N GLN A 128 3.46 16.64 -4.12
CA GLN A 128 2.12 16.48 -4.71
C GLN A 128 0.99 16.75 -3.72
N LEU A 129 1.25 16.76 -2.41
CA LEU A 129 0.24 17.16 -1.40
C LEU A 129 -0.26 18.59 -1.62
N SER A 130 0.57 19.47 -2.17
CA SER A 130 0.19 20.86 -2.48
C SER A 130 -1.01 20.96 -3.43
N ARG A 131 -1.25 19.95 -4.29
CA ARG A 131 -2.40 19.90 -5.21
C ARG A 131 -3.75 19.83 -4.49
N PHE A 132 -3.75 19.38 -3.23
CA PHE A 132 -4.96 19.26 -2.41
C PHE A 132 -5.18 20.47 -1.50
N LEU A 133 -4.42 21.55 -1.71
CA LEU A 133 -4.59 22.82 -1.02
C LEU A 133 -5.25 23.87 -1.96
N PRO A 134 -6.11 24.75 -1.42
CA PRO A 134 -6.58 24.78 -0.03
C PRO A 134 -7.53 23.60 0.28
N ALA A 135 -7.38 23.04 1.48
CA ALA A 135 -8.24 21.95 1.91
C ALA A 135 -9.67 22.47 2.22
N PRO A 136 -10.72 21.64 2.09
CA PRO A 136 -12.11 22.07 2.23
C PRO A 136 -12.51 22.49 3.65
N SER A 137 -11.66 22.23 4.66
CA SER A 137 -11.90 22.65 6.04
C SER A 137 -10.59 23.01 6.74
N ALA A 138 -10.67 23.86 7.77
CA ALA A 138 -9.51 24.22 8.59
C ALA A 138 -8.86 22.99 9.25
N THR A 139 -9.65 22.00 9.67
CA THR A 139 -9.15 20.73 10.24
C THR A 139 -8.38 19.93 9.20
N ALA A 140 -8.93 19.78 7.99
CA ALA A 140 -8.24 19.08 6.90
C ALA A 140 -6.96 19.81 6.48
N GLN A 141 -6.98 21.15 6.48
CA GLN A 141 -5.81 21.97 6.16
C GLN A 141 -4.70 21.79 7.21
N LYS A 142 -5.04 21.82 8.50
CA LYS A 142 -4.09 21.56 9.60
C LYS A 142 -3.51 20.15 9.49
N SER A 143 -4.35 19.14 9.24
CA SER A 143 -3.90 17.75 9.07
C SER A 143 -2.93 17.60 7.90
N MET A 144 -3.22 18.24 6.76
CA MET A 144 -2.35 18.22 5.58
C MET A 144 -0.98 18.86 5.87
N LEU A 145 -0.97 20.01 6.55
CA LEU A 145 0.27 20.69 6.93
C LEU A 145 1.10 19.84 7.89
N ALA A 146 0.47 19.21 8.88
CA ALA A 146 1.15 18.31 9.81
C ALA A 146 1.78 17.11 9.09
N GLN A 147 1.06 16.51 8.13
CA GLN A 147 1.58 15.42 7.31
C GLN A 147 2.78 15.86 6.45
N TRP A 148 2.70 17.03 5.83
CA TRP A 148 3.81 17.58 5.05
C TRP A 148 5.05 17.87 5.92
N LEU A 149 4.86 18.43 7.11
CA LEU A 149 5.94 18.68 8.07
C LEU A 149 6.58 17.37 8.55
N ALA A 150 5.76 16.36 8.86
CA ALA A 150 6.25 15.04 9.28
C ALA A 150 7.11 14.37 8.18
N LEU A 151 6.64 14.39 6.92
CA LEU A 151 7.41 13.88 5.78
C LEU A 151 8.71 14.66 5.56
N SER A 152 8.65 15.99 5.65
CA SER A 152 9.82 16.86 5.53
C SER A 152 10.86 16.58 6.62
N GLY A 153 10.41 16.30 7.85
CA GLY A 153 11.27 15.87 8.95
C GLY A 153 11.95 14.52 8.68
N ILE A 154 11.23 13.53 8.16
CA ILE A 154 11.80 12.22 7.78
C ILE A 154 12.87 12.39 6.69
N ILE A 155 12.58 13.19 5.67
CA ILE A 155 13.52 13.45 4.55
C ILE A 155 14.75 14.20 5.05
N ALA A 156 14.59 15.26 5.85
CA ALA A 156 15.69 16.02 6.43
C ALA A 156 16.59 15.15 7.31
N ARG A 157 15.98 14.28 8.13
CA ARG A 157 16.70 13.29 8.94
C ARG A 157 17.50 12.33 8.07
N GLY A 158 16.89 11.81 7.00
CA GLY A 158 17.57 10.94 6.04
C GLY A 158 18.76 11.62 5.35
N ARG A 159 18.67 12.94 5.11
CA ARG A 159 19.76 13.75 4.54
C ARG A 159 20.84 14.16 5.55
N GLY A 160 20.65 13.86 6.84
CA GLY A 160 21.57 14.27 7.91
C GLY A 160 21.49 15.74 8.31
N ASP A 161 20.41 16.44 7.93
CA ASP A 161 20.19 17.86 8.27
C ASP A 161 19.44 17.96 9.61
N SER A 162 20.20 17.88 10.70
CA SER A 162 19.68 17.89 12.07
C SER A 162 18.92 19.17 12.43
N GLU A 163 19.35 20.32 11.90
CA GLU A 163 18.72 21.62 12.16
C GLU A 163 17.32 21.68 11.52
N LYS A 164 17.19 21.28 10.24
CA LYS A 164 15.89 21.21 9.59
C LYS A 164 14.98 20.15 10.23
N THR A 165 15.54 19.02 10.64
CA THR A 165 14.79 17.95 11.32
C THR A 165 14.14 18.49 12.60
N GLU A 166 14.90 19.17 13.46
CA GLU A 166 14.37 19.72 14.71
C GLU A 166 13.28 20.77 14.44
N ARG A 167 13.49 21.65 13.46
CA ARG A 167 12.50 22.65 13.07
C ARG A 167 11.19 22.02 12.62
N TYR A 168 11.24 21.05 11.70
CA TYR A 168 10.03 20.40 11.19
C TYR A 168 9.29 19.61 12.27
N CYS A 169 10.00 18.91 13.15
CA CYS A 169 9.38 18.22 14.29
C CYS A 169 8.68 19.19 15.26
N ARG A 170 9.27 20.37 15.49
CA ARG A 170 8.69 21.39 16.39
C ARG A 170 7.43 22.02 15.80
N GLU A 171 7.42 22.27 14.50
CA GLU A 171 6.28 22.88 13.81
C GLU A 171 5.10 21.90 13.60
N ALA A 172 5.34 20.60 13.69
CA ALA A 172 4.33 19.55 13.52
C ALA A 172 3.48 19.26 14.77
N LEU A 173 3.90 19.72 15.96
CA LEU A 173 3.23 19.54 17.26
C LEU A 173 2.24 20.69 17.55
#